data_AF-A0A2N9AMC6-F1
#
_entry.id   AF-A0A2N9AMC6-F1
#
_cell.length_a   1.000
_cell.length_b   1.000
_cell.length_c   1.000
_cell.angle_alpha   90.00
_cell.angle_beta   90.00
_cell.angle_gamma   90.00
#
_symmetry.space_group_name_H-M   'P 1'
#
loop_
_entity.id
_entity.type
_entity.pdbx_description
1 polymer ?
#
loop_
_entity_poly.entity_id
_entity_poly.type
_entity_poly.pdbx_seq_one_letter_code
_entity_poly.pdbx_strand_id
1 'polypeptide(L)'
;MAQAHAFFDQSIGWIVQWPWWVASPILVAGCCALVLPLHGVTYRFAQRAVSGKSLFWRSLVSRTRGPSRLALLVMSLTLAVSTAPLTWQIRLVLNQVLLVAFVTLAGWTCATAIHIATVIYLRRFKLDAEDNLLARKHFTQMRILERAALTLVAIVTIAIALMTFEPVRQYGVSLLASAGAAGLILGLAMQPVLSNLVAGIQIAITQPIRIEDAVIVENEWGWVEEINATYVVVRLWDWRRLVLPLTYFIQKPFQNWTREGASLIGSVFLYVDHRAPIEAMRKELRRIAGASRLWDGNVVNLQVSDAREGVIELRMLVSARNAPQTWDLRCEVREKMIGFLQKEHPSALPRQRAEWVNPDPPYPGGQARPEAGNETGIRGERPLQSDPRAAAA
;
A
#
# COMPACT_ATOMS: atom_id res chain seq x y z
N MET A 1 38.00 -37.91 -14.78
CA MET A 1 38.93 -36.98 -14.11
C MET A 1 40.41 -37.34 -14.32
N ALA A 2 40.82 -38.61 -14.27
CA ALA A 2 42.22 -39.00 -14.47
C ALA A 2 42.85 -38.62 -15.83
N GLN A 3 42.11 -38.71 -16.93
CA GLN A 3 42.62 -38.34 -18.27
C GLN A 3 42.80 -36.82 -18.49
N ALA A 4 41.99 -35.99 -17.81
CA ALA A 4 42.14 -34.53 -17.87
C ALA A 4 43.37 -34.05 -17.09
N HIS A 5 43.68 -34.68 -15.95
CA HIS A 5 44.91 -34.44 -15.20
C HIS A 5 46.16 -34.86 -15.99
N ALA A 6 46.13 -36.03 -16.64
CA ALA A 6 47.25 -36.52 -17.45
C ALA A 6 47.56 -35.63 -18.67
N PHE A 7 46.53 -35.07 -19.32
CA PHE A 7 46.72 -34.13 -20.42
C PHE A 7 47.30 -32.79 -19.93
N PHE A 8 46.86 -32.30 -18.76
CA PHE A 8 47.40 -31.08 -18.14
C PHE A 8 48.87 -31.24 -17.73
N ASP A 9 49.24 -32.39 -17.15
CA ASP A 9 50.62 -32.70 -16.78
C ASP A 9 51.55 -32.83 -18.01
N GLN A 10 51.08 -33.41 -19.12
CA GLN A 10 51.88 -33.49 -20.35
C GLN A 10 52.02 -32.16 -21.10
N SER A 11 50.99 -31.32 -21.09
CA SER A 11 51.00 -30.05 -21.85
C SER A 11 51.61 -28.88 -21.07
N ILE A 12 51.73 -28.96 -19.74
CA ILE A 12 52.29 -27.90 -18.88
C ILE A 12 53.52 -28.38 -18.08
N GLY A 13 53.81 -29.68 -18.05
CA GLY A 13 54.94 -30.25 -17.28
C GLY A 13 56.33 -29.70 -17.63
N TRP A 14 56.52 -29.14 -18.83
CA TRP A 14 57.77 -28.46 -19.21
C TRP A 14 57.95 -27.10 -18.53
N ILE A 15 56.87 -26.42 -18.13
CA ILE A 15 56.89 -25.16 -17.36
C ILE A 15 57.20 -25.44 -15.88
N VAL A 16 56.84 -26.62 -15.37
CA VAL A 16 57.06 -27.03 -13.98
C VAL A 16 58.56 -27.21 -13.65
N GLN A 17 59.39 -27.47 -14.66
CA GLN A 17 60.84 -27.58 -14.51
C GLN A 17 61.56 -26.23 -14.42
N TRP A 18 60.86 -25.13 -14.74
CA TRP A 18 61.46 -23.81 -14.76
C TRP A 18 61.44 -23.21 -13.35
N PRO A 19 62.43 -22.37 -13.00
CA PRO A 19 62.40 -21.67 -11.74
C PRO A 19 61.10 -20.88 -11.59
N TRP A 20 60.52 -20.89 -10.39
CA TRP A 20 59.23 -20.25 -10.09
C TRP A 20 59.15 -18.78 -10.49
N TRP A 21 60.29 -18.08 -10.51
CA TRP A 21 60.42 -16.68 -10.95
C TRP A 21 60.29 -16.49 -12.47
N VAL A 22 60.42 -17.55 -13.28
CA VAL A 22 60.17 -17.53 -14.73
C VAL A 22 58.79 -18.09 -15.08
N ALA A 23 58.40 -19.18 -14.43
CA ALA A 23 57.12 -19.85 -14.71
C ALA A 23 55.90 -18.97 -14.34
N SER A 24 55.97 -18.25 -13.22
CA SER A 24 54.84 -17.46 -12.72
C SER A 24 54.54 -16.21 -13.57
N PRO A 25 55.53 -15.40 -13.99
CA PRO A 25 55.27 -14.28 -14.90
C PRO A 25 54.75 -14.71 -16.27
N ILE A 26 55.21 -15.85 -16.79
CA ILE A 26 54.74 -16.40 -18.08
C ILE A 26 53.27 -16.81 -17.99
N LEU A 27 52.87 -17.50 -16.92
CA LEU A 27 51.47 -17.86 -16.66
C LEU A 27 50.58 -16.62 -16.54
N VAL A 28 51.01 -15.61 -15.76
CA VAL A 28 50.28 -14.35 -15.60
C VAL A 28 50.16 -13.59 -16.93
N ALA A 29 51.25 -13.50 -17.70
CA ALA A 29 51.26 -12.85 -19.01
C ALA A 29 50.36 -13.58 -20.01
N GLY A 30 50.38 -14.92 -20.04
CA GLY A 30 49.51 -15.74 -20.89
C GLY A 30 48.04 -15.55 -20.56
N CYS A 31 47.68 -15.55 -19.28
CA CYS A 31 46.33 -15.26 -18.81
C CYS A 31 45.85 -13.86 -19.23
N CYS A 32 46.66 -12.82 -19.01
CA CYS A 32 46.34 -11.46 -19.44
C CYS A 32 46.22 -11.33 -20.96
N ALA A 33 47.12 -11.97 -21.72
CA ALA A 33 47.13 -11.96 -23.18
C ALA A 33 45.91 -12.66 -23.79
N LEU A 34 45.30 -13.63 -23.08
CA LEU A 34 44.08 -14.32 -23.53
C LEU A 34 42.80 -13.54 -23.15
N VAL A 35 42.75 -12.97 -21.94
CA VAL A 35 41.55 -12.31 -21.41
C VAL A 35 41.27 -10.95 -22.04
N LEU A 36 42.30 -10.16 -22.34
CA LEU A 36 42.14 -8.84 -22.98
C LEU A 36 41.49 -8.90 -24.38
N PRO A 37 41.93 -9.75 -25.33
CA PRO A 37 41.27 -9.89 -26.61
C PRO A 37 39.88 -10.53 -26.49
N LEU A 38 39.70 -11.51 -25.58
CA LEU A 38 38.39 -12.11 -25.33
C LEU A 38 37.36 -11.08 -24.82
N HIS A 39 37.77 -10.19 -23.90
CA HIS A 39 36.94 -9.06 -23.47
C HIS A 39 36.64 -8.10 -24.64
N GLY A 40 37.64 -7.82 -25.47
CA GLY A 40 37.46 -6.98 -26.66
C GLY A 40 36.40 -7.53 -27.63
N VAL A 41 36.41 -8.85 -27.87
CA VAL A 41 35.43 -9.53 -28.73
C VAL A 41 34.03 -9.54 -28.11
N THR A 42 33.91 -9.95 -26.85
CA THR A 42 32.62 -10.00 -26.13
C THR A 42 32.00 -8.61 -25.99
N TYR A 43 32.80 -7.59 -25.70
CA TYR A 43 32.35 -6.20 -25.66
C TYR A 43 31.86 -5.70 -27.01
N ARG A 44 32.60 -5.97 -28.10
CA ARG A 44 32.17 -5.60 -29.46
C ARG A 44 30.86 -6.27 -29.83
N PHE A 45 30.69 -7.54 -29.47
CA PHE A 45 29.44 -8.27 -29.68
C PHE A 45 28.28 -7.65 -28.89
N ALA A 46 28.49 -7.36 -27.60
CA ALA A 46 27.51 -6.69 -26.75
C ALA A 46 27.12 -5.30 -27.29
N GLN A 47 28.09 -4.52 -27.78
CA GLN A 47 27.84 -3.22 -28.41
C GLN A 47 27.04 -3.36 -29.70
N ARG A 48 27.31 -4.38 -30.51
CA ARG A 48 26.58 -4.67 -31.76
C ARG A 48 25.13 -5.07 -31.47
N ALA A 49 24.91 -5.95 -30.48
CA ALA A 49 23.59 -6.41 -30.06
C ALA A 49 22.71 -5.30 -29.45
N VAL A 50 23.34 -4.26 -28.92
CA VAL A 50 22.67 -3.13 -28.25
C VAL A 50 22.56 -1.88 -29.14
N SER A 51 23.24 -1.86 -30.29
CA SER A 51 23.25 -0.73 -31.23
C SER A 51 21.85 -0.32 -31.70
N GLY A 52 20.91 -1.26 -31.87
CA GLY A 52 19.52 -1.00 -32.23
C GLY A 52 18.56 -0.80 -31.03
N LYS A 53 19.01 -1.00 -29.79
CA LYS A 53 18.17 -0.95 -28.59
C LYS A 53 18.11 0.47 -28.00
N SER A 54 17.28 0.64 -26.97
CA SER A 54 17.05 1.92 -26.30
C SER A 54 18.34 2.56 -25.78
N LEU A 55 18.32 3.89 -25.60
CA LEU A 55 19.43 4.69 -25.11
C LEU A 55 20.00 4.20 -23.76
N PHE A 56 19.15 3.57 -22.94
CA PHE A 56 19.53 2.92 -21.68
C PHE A 56 20.59 1.84 -21.91
N TRP A 57 20.28 0.88 -22.79
CA TRP A 57 21.19 -0.24 -23.06
C TRP A 57 22.51 0.26 -23.64
N ARG A 58 22.48 1.25 -24.54
CA ARG A 58 23.70 1.83 -25.14
C ARG A 58 24.59 2.51 -24.10
N SER A 59 23.97 3.26 -23.18
CA SER A 59 24.68 3.97 -22.10
C SER A 59 25.26 2.98 -21.08
N LEU A 60 24.55 1.90 -20.79
CA LEU A 60 24.98 0.85 -19.88
C LEU A 60 26.18 0.08 -20.42
N VAL A 61 26.14 -0.34 -21.69
CA VAL A 61 27.26 -1.07 -22.32
C VAL A 61 28.48 -0.16 -22.47
N SER A 62 28.31 1.08 -22.95
CA SER A 62 29.45 1.98 -23.19
C SER A 62 30.23 2.34 -21.93
N ARG A 63 29.55 2.47 -20.78
CA ARG A 63 30.18 2.85 -19.51
C ARG A 63 30.68 1.66 -18.68
N THR A 64 30.21 0.44 -18.93
CA THR A 64 30.69 -0.78 -18.24
C THR A 64 31.99 -1.35 -18.81
N ARG A 65 32.49 -0.83 -19.94
CA ARG A 65 33.73 -1.31 -20.59
C ARG A 65 34.95 -1.32 -19.66
N GLY A 66 35.17 -0.24 -18.91
CA GLY A 66 36.30 -0.11 -17.99
C GLY A 66 36.22 -1.10 -16.82
N PRO A 67 35.14 -1.06 -16.02
CA PRO A 67 34.96 -1.96 -14.88
C PRO A 67 34.93 -3.45 -15.26
N SER A 68 34.24 -3.82 -16.35
CA SER A 68 34.20 -5.22 -16.80
C SER A 68 35.55 -5.75 -17.27
N ARG A 69 36.37 -4.90 -17.90
CA ARG A 69 37.74 -5.26 -18.29
C ARG A 69 38.60 -5.55 -17.06
N LEU A 70 38.56 -4.65 -16.07
CA LEU A 70 39.30 -4.82 -14.82
C LEU A 70 38.80 -6.03 -14.02
N ALA A 71 37.50 -6.33 -14.04
CA ALA A 71 36.93 -7.49 -13.35
C ALA A 71 37.48 -8.80 -13.91
N LEU A 72 37.47 -8.93 -15.24
CA LEU A 72 38.02 -10.11 -15.91
C LEU A 72 39.52 -10.22 -15.69
N LEU A 73 40.25 -9.12 -15.67
CA LEU A 73 41.68 -9.12 -15.36
C LEU A 73 41.95 -9.60 -13.93
N VAL A 74 41.26 -9.05 -12.92
CA VAL A 74 41.40 -9.47 -11.52
C VAL A 74 41.04 -10.94 -11.37
N MET A 75 39.94 -11.40 -11.97
CA MET A 75 39.52 -12.81 -11.93
C MET A 75 40.55 -13.73 -12.58
N SER A 76 41.10 -13.32 -13.73
CA SER A 76 42.16 -14.05 -14.41
C SER A 76 43.45 -14.12 -13.61
N LEU A 77 43.83 -13.03 -12.96
CA LEU A 77 45.00 -12.95 -12.10
C LEU A 77 44.84 -13.86 -10.86
N THR A 78 43.65 -13.91 -10.26
CA THR A 78 43.36 -14.83 -9.15
C THR A 78 43.55 -16.29 -9.55
N LEU A 79 43.05 -16.69 -10.73
CA LEU A 79 43.24 -18.04 -11.26
C LEU A 79 44.70 -18.35 -11.60
N ALA A 80 45.43 -17.36 -12.14
CA ALA A 80 46.86 -17.49 -12.42
C ALA A 80 47.68 -17.66 -11.13
N VAL A 81 47.39 -16.87 -10.08
CA VAL A 81 48.08 -16.95 -8.79
C VAL A 81 47.79 -18.26 -8.06
N SER A 82 46.58 -18.83 -8.21
CA SER A 82 46.25 -20.13 -7.61
C SER A 82 47.00 -21.31 -8.23
N THR A 83 47.34 -21.21 -9.53
CA THR A 83 48.01 -22.27 -10.30
C THR A 83 49.52 -22.10 -10.38
N ALA A 84 50.03 -20.86 -10.24
CA ALA A 84 51.45 -20.57 -10.31
C ALA A 84 52.25 -21.18 -9.14
N PRO A 85 53.47 -21.71 -9.37
CA PRO A 85 54.32 -22.32 -8.35
C PRO A 85 55.02 -21.26 -7.48
N LEU A 86 54.24 -20.43 -6.78
CA LEU A 86 54.71 -19.33 -5.94
C LEU A 86 55.08 -19.80 -4.53
N THR A 87 56.01 -19.09 -3.89
CA THR A 87 56.26 -19.26 -2.45
C THR A 87 55.02 -18.84 -1.64
N TRP A 88 54.87 -19.42 -0.45
CA TRP A 88 53.70 -19.19 0.41
C TRP A 88 53.52 -17.70 0.78
N GLN A 89 54.62 -16.98 1.03
CA GLN A 89 54.62 -15.56 1.40
C GLN A 89 54.08 -14.70 0.26
N ILE A 90 54.58 -14.92 -0.96
CA ILE A 90 54.20 -14.15 -2.14
C ILE A 90 52.74 -14.44 -2.50
N ARG A 91 52.30 -15.70 -2.41
CA ARG A 91 50.92 -16.09 -2.69
C ARG A 91 49.93 -15.44 -1.71
N LEU A 92 50.25 -15.37 -0.41
CA LEU A 92 49.42 -14.69 0.58
C LEU A 92 49.25 -13.20 0.25
N VAL A 93 50.34 -12.50 -0.04
CA VAL A 93 50.31 -11.06 -0.38
C VAL A 93 49.53 -10.83 -1.67
N LEU A 94 49.76 -11.62 -2.73
CA LEU A 94 49.06 -11.49 -4.00
C LEU A 94 47.56 -11.76 -3.86
N ASN A 95 47.17 -12.82 -3.14
CA ASN A 95 45.75 -13.10 -2.89
C ASN A 95 45.08 -11.96 -2.13
N GLN A 96 45.76 -11.38 -1.13
CA GLN A 96 45.23 -10.24 -0.38
C GLN A 96 45.03 -9.01 -1.28
N VAL A 97 46.04 -8.67 -2.09
CA VAL A 97 45.99 -7.53 -3.02
C VAL A 97 44.88 -7.74 -4.04
N LEU A 98 44.74 -8.95 -4.61
CA LEU A 98 43.71 -9.27 -5.59
C LEU A 98 42.31 -9.24 -4.97
N LEU A 99 42.15 -9.68 -3.73
CA LEU A 99 40.87 -9.64 -3.02
C LEU A 99 40.46 -8.18 -2.72
N VAL A 100 41.38 -7.34 -2.25
CA VAL A 100 41.13 -5.90 -2.05
C VAL A 100 40.82 -5.20 -3.38
N ALA A 101 41.54 -5.54 -4.45
CA ALA A 101 41.27 -5.02 -5.79
C ALA A 101 39.88 -5.44 -6.28
N PHE A 102 39.47 -6.68 -6.04
CA PHE A 102 38.13 -7.17 -6.37
C PHE A 102 37.03 -6.41 -5.62
N VAL A 103 37.17 -6.23 -4.30
CA VAL A 103 36.20 -5.48 -3.49
C VAL A 103 36.08 -4.03 -3.95
N THR A 104 37.22 -3.37 -4.20
CA THR A 104 37.26 -1.98 -4.67
C THR A 104 36.59 -1.84 -6.04
N LEU A 105 36.85 -2.80 -6.93
CA LEU A 105 36.23 -2.82 -8.24
C LEU A 105 34.72 -3.06 -8.18
N ALA A 106 34.26 -3.94 -7.29
CA ALA A 106 32.84 -4.15 -7.07
C ALA A 106 32.16 -2.87 -6.58
N GLY A 107 32.76 -2.18 -5.60
CA GLY A 107 32.30 -0.88 -5.11
C GLY A 107 32.25 0.19 -6.21
N TRP A 108 33.30 0.29 -7.03
CA TRP A 108 33.32 1.21 -8.18
C TRP A 108 32.23 0.85 -9.21
N THR A 109 32.01 -0.44 -9.47
CA THR A 109 30.96 -0.88 -10.39
C THR A 109 29.57 -0.46 -9.88
N CYS A 110 29.29 -0.66 -8.58
CA CYS A 110 28.06 -0.18 -7.94
C CYS A 110 27.91 1.34 -8.02
N ALA A 111 28.97 2.10 -7.70
CA ALA A 111 28.97 3.56 -7.80
C ALA A 111 28.69 4.05 -9.24
N THR A 112 29.30 3.39 -10.22
CA THR A 112 29.08 3.69 -11.63
C THR A 112 27.65 3.37 -12.05
N ALA A 113 27.07 2.26 -11.57
CA ALA A 113 25.69 1.91 -11.84
C ALA A 113 24.70 2.94 -11.26
N ILE A 114 24.92 3.41 -10.03
CA ILE A 114 24.11 4.48 -9.39
C ILE A 114 24.20 5.78 -10.21
N HIS A 115 25.41 6.17 -10.61
CA HIS A 115 25.62 7.36 -11.43
C HIS A 115 24.91 7.26 -12.79
N ILE A 116 25.01 6.10 -13.45
CA ILE A 116 24.30 5.83 -14.71
C ILE A 116 22.79 5.92 -14.52
N ALA A 117 22.24 5.29 -13.47
CA ALA A 117 20.82 5.32 -13.17
C ALA A 117 20.32 6.76 -12.98
N THR A 118 21.09 7.57 -12.24
CA THR A 118 20.78 8.98 -11.99
C THR A 118 20.82 9.80 -13.29
N VAL A 119 21.88 9.66 -14.10
CA VAL A 119 21.98 10.35 -15.39
C VAL A 119 20.86 9.96 -16.34
N ILE A 120 20.49 8.67 -16.39
CA ILE A 120 19.39 8.20 -17.24
C ILE A 120 18.05 8.74 -16.76
N TYR A 121 17.79 8.73 -15.44
CA TYR A 121 16.58 9.28 -14.86
C TYR A 121 16.47 10.78 -15.17
N LEU A 122 17.53 11.55 -14.91
CA LEU A 122 17.55 12.99 -15.13
C LEU A 122 17.44 13.38 -16.61
N ARG A 123 18.00 12.58 -17.53
CA ARG A 123 17.86 12.82 -18.98
C ARG A 123 16.43 12.62 -19.50
N ARG A 124 15.54 11.94 -18.75
CA ARG A 124 14.12 11.83 -19.14
C ARG A 124 13.36 13.15 -18.97
N PHE A 125 13.89 14.08 -18.18
CA PHE A 125 13.32 15.41 -17.99
C PHE A 125 14.08 16.39 -18.89
N LYS A 126 13.42 16.88 -19.96
CA LYS A 126 14.00 17.90 -20.86
C LYS A 126 14.20 19.19 -20.06
N LEU A 127 15.43 19.69 -20.03
CA LEU A 127 15.83 20.92 -19.32
C LEU A 127 15.44 22.21 -20.07
N ASP A 128 14.89 22.10 -21.27
CA ASP A 128 14.69 23.23 -22.21
C ASP A 128 13.27 23.85 -22.19
N ALA A 129 12.46 23.59 -21.17
CA ALA A 129 11.21 24.33 -20.96
C ALA A 129 11.46 25.40 -19.88
N GLU A 130 11.36 26.67 -20.27
CA GLU A 130 11.75 27.85 -19.47
C GLU A 130 11.07 27.96 -18.09
N ASP A 131 10.03 27.17 -17.80
CA ASP A 131 9.22 27.28 -16.58
C ASP A 131 9.02 25.97 -15.79
N ASN A 132 10.07 25.17 -15.59
CA ASN A 132 9.98 23.95 -14.78
C ASN A 132 10.71 24.05 -13.42
N LEU A 133 10.14 24.79 -12.47
CA LEU A 133 10.49 24.72 -11.04
C LEU A 133 10.47 23.26 -10.53
N LEU A 134 9.52 22.45 -11.02
CA LEU A 134 9.41 21.03 -10.72
C LEU A 134 10.61 20.23 -11.24
N ALA A 135 11.05 20.46 -12.48
CA ALA A 135 12.24 19.78 -12.99
C ALA A 135 13.47 20.12 -12.14
N ARG A 136 13.68 21.41 -11.83
CA ARG A 136 14.80 21.85 -10.97
C ARG A 136 14.77 21.19 -9.59
N LYS A 137 13.59 21.04 -8.98
CA LYS A 137 13.41 20.31 -7.72
C LYS A 137 13.84 18.84 -7.84
N HIS A 138 13.41 18.13 -8.89
CA HIS A 138 13.81 16.74 -9.14
C HIS A 138 15.31 16.60 -9.39
N PHE A 139 15.94 17.53 -10.13
CA PHE A 139 17.39 17.54 -10.35
C PHE A 139 18.16 17.63 -9.02
N THR A 140 17.77 18.53 -8.13
CA THR A 140 18.43 18.71 -6.83
C THR A 140 18.21 17.50 -5.93
N GLN A 141 16.97 17.00 -5.81
CA GLN A 141 16.65 15.84 -4.97
C GLN A 141 17.40 14.58 -5.43
N MET A 142 17.45 14.31 -6.73
CA MET A 142 18.16 13.14 -7.26
C MET A 142 19.67 13.23 -7.07
N ARG A 143 20.27 14.42 -7.20
CA ARG A 143 21.70 14.60 -6.92
C ARG A 143 22.03 14.42 -5.43
N ILE A 144 21.15 14.86 -4.54
CA ILE A 144 21.31 14.61 -3.09
C ILE A 144 21.25 13.11 -2.82
N LEU A 145 20.27 12.41 -3.39
CA LEU A 145 20.13 10.96 -3.25
C LEU A 145 21.32 10.20 -3.84
N GLU A 146 21.81 10.60 -5.02
CA GLU A 146 23.01 10.05 -5.64
C GLU A 146 24.22 10.21 -4.72
N ARG A 147 24.46 11.42 -4.17
CA ARG A 147 25.57 11.66 -3.24
C ARG A 147 25.45 10.80 -1.99
N ALA A 148 24.28 10.71 -1.39
CA ALA A 148 24.05 9.87 -0.22
C ALA A 148 24.32 8.38 -0.53
N ALA A 149 23.83 7.89 -1.65
CA ALA A 149 24.03 6.51 -2.09
C ALA A 149 25.50 6.21 -2.41
N LEU A 150 26.21 7.13 -3.08
CA LEU A 150 27.64 7.01 -3.38
C LEU A 150 28.48 7.02 -2.09
N THR A 151 28.16 7.89 -1.13
CA THR A 151 28.83 7.91 0.19
C THR A 151 28.61 6.59 0.92
N LEU A 152 27.38 6.06 0.92
CA LEU A 152 27.08 4.77 1.54
C LEU A 152 27.87 3.63 0.88
N VAL A 153 27.88 3.55 -0.46
CA VAL A 153 28.66 2.55 -1.20
C VAL A 153 30.16 2.68 -0.90
N ALA A 154 30.69 3.89 -0.81
CA ALA A 154 32.09 4.12 -0.46
C ALA A 154 32.41 3.62 0.96
N ILE A 155 31.58 3.96 1.96
CA ILE A 155 31.75 3.49 3.35
C ILE A 155 31.71 1.97 3.40
N VAL A 156 30.72 1.33 2.77
CA VAL A 156 30.57 -0.13 2.75
C VAL A 156 31.75 -0.79 2.04
N THR A 157 32.20 -0.25 0.90
CA THR A 157 33.35 -0.78 0.16
C THR A 157 34.63 -0.72 0.99
N ILE A 158 34.88 0.41 1.65
CA ILE A 158 36.04 0.58 2.54
C ILE A 158 35.95 -0.38 3.73
N ALA A 159 34.77 -0.51 4.36
CA ALA A 159 34.57 -1.42 5.47
C ALA A 159 34.85 -2.88 5.08
N ILE A 160 34.29 -3.34 3.94
CA ILE A 160 34.52 -4.69 3.42
C ILE A 160 36.00 -4.88 3.08
N ALA A 161 36.65 -3.91 2.42
CA ALA A 161 38.06 -3.99 2.06
C ALA A 161 38.97 -4.08 3.30
N LEU A 162 38.65 -3.34 4.36
CA LEU A 162 39.38 -3.41 5.63
C LEU A 162 39.17 -4.75 6.35
N MET A 163 37.97 -5.34 6.30
CA MET A 163 37.68 -6.65 6.90
C MET A 163 38.39 -7.83 6.23
N THR A 164 39.00 -7.60 5.07
CA THR A 164 39.84 -8.60 4.42
C THR A 164 41.12 -8.86 5.21
N PHE A 165 41.58 -7.90 6.02
CA PHE A 165 42.78 -8.01 6.84
C PHE A 165 42.46 -8.63 8.20
N GLU A 166 43.14 -9.73 8.54
CA GLU A 166 42.87 -10.48 9.77
C GLU A 166 42.92 -9.65 11.07
N PRO A 167 43.89 -8.73 11.26
CA PRO A 167 43.91 -7.88 12.46
C PRO A 167 42.70 -6.96 12.57
N VAL A 168 42.15 -6.51 11.44
CA VAL A 168 41.02 -5.59 11.39
C VAL A 168 39.70 -6.37 11.47
N ARG A 169 39.65 -7.59 10.95
CA ARG A 169 38.47 -8.48 10.98
C ARG A 169 37.93 -8.66 12.40
N GLN A 170 38.81 -8.84 13.38
CA GLN A 170 38.41 -9.04 14.79
C GLN A 170 37.58 -7.87 15.34
N TYR A 171 37.99 -6.63 15.04
CA TYR A 171 37.22 -5.41 15.38
C TYR A 171 36.07 -5.14 14.40
N GLY A 172 36.22 -5.58 13.15
CA GLY A 172 35.22 -5.43 12.12
C GLY A 172 33.94 -6.22 12.42
N VAL A 173 34.05 -7.41 13.02
CA VAL A 173 32.88 -8.24 13.37
C VAL A 173 32.00 -7.54 14.41
N SER A 174 32.58 -6.94 15.46
CA SER A 174 31.80 -6.18 16.44
C SER A 174 31.19 -4.93 15.84
N LEU A 175 31.93 -4.22 14.97
CA LEU A 175 31.41 -3.06 14.26
C LEU A 175 30.28 -3.43 13.28
N LEU A 176 30.37 -4.58 12.59
CA LEU A 176 29.28 -5.11 11.74
C LEU A 176 28.05 -5.46 12.55
N ALA A 177 28.23 -6.07 13.73
CA ALA A 177 27.11 -6.37 14.61
C ALA A 177 26.38 -5.09 15.04
N SER A 178 27.13 -4.04 15.43
CA SER A 178 26.57 -2.73 15.76
C SER A 178 25.93 -2.04 14.55
N ALA A 179 26.56 -2.11 13.37
CA ALA A 179 26.01 -1.56 12.14
C ALA A 179 24.73 -2.30 11.71
N GLY A 180 24.65 -3.61 11.94
CA GLY A 180 23.45 -4.41 11.73
C GLY A 180 22.31 -4.00 12.66
N ALA A 181 22.60 -3.80 13.95
CA ALA A 181 21.61 -3.28 14.91
C ALA A 181 21.13 -1.87 14.55
N ALA A 182 22.06 -0.96 14.21
CA ALA A 182 21.71 0.38 13.73
C ALA A 182 20.89 0.34 12.44
N GLY A 183 21.24 -0.56 11.51
CA GLY A 183 20.50 -0.81 10.27
C GLY A 183 19.08 -1.33 10.52
N LEU A 184 18.89 -2.21 11.51
CA LEU A 184 17.57 -2.68 11.92
C LEU A 184 16.71 -1.54 12.48
N ILE A 185 17.28 -0.71 13.37
CA ILE A 185 16.58 0.44 13.95
C ILE A 185 16.18 1.44 12.84
N LEU A 186 17.10 1.75 11.92
CA LEU A 186 16.81 2.59 10.76
C LEU A 186 15.73 1.98 9.86
N GLY A 187 15.79 0.66 9.63
CA GLY A 187 14.79 -0.08 8.84
C GLY A 187 13.40 -0.01 9.45
N LEU A 188 13.30 -0.22 10.78
CA LEU A 188 12.05 -0.08 11.53
C LEU A 188 11.52 1.36 11.48
N ALA A 189 12.41 2.36 11.62
CA ALA A 189 12.03 3.77 11.49
C ALA A 189 11.51 4.13 10.09
N MET A 190 12.01 3.47 9.04
CA MET A 190 11.56 3.65 7.66
C MET A 190 10.29 2.88 7.28
N GLN A 191 9.76 2.02 8.17
CA GLN A 191 8.57 1.22 7.91
C GLN A 191 7.39 2.03 7.34
N PRO A 192 7.04 3.24 7.84
CA PRO A 192 5.90 4.00 7.29
C PRO A 192 6.11 4.44 5.83
N VAL A 193 7.35 4.74 5.44
CA VAL A 193 7.69 5.13 4.06
C VAL A 193 7.56 3.93 3.13
N LEU A 194 8.12 2.78 3.53
CA LEU A 194 8.01 1.54 2.77
C LEU A 194 6.55 1.07 2.66
N SER A 195 5.77 1.20 3.74
CA SER A 195 4.35 0.83 3.75
C SER A 195 3.53 1.70 2.79
N ASN A 196 3.76 3.02 2.75
CA ASN A 196 3.10 3.90 1.78
C ASN A 196 3.51 3.58 0.33
N LEU A 197 4.78 3.25 0.08
CA LEU A 197 5.23 2.85 -1.25
C LEU A 197 4.52 1.57 -1.73
N VAL A 198 4.46 0.54 -0.87
CA VAL A 198 3.77 -0.72 -1.16
C VAL A 198 2.27 -0.47 -1.37
N ALA A 199 1.66 0.37 -0.53
CA ALA A 199 0.26 0.76 -0.70
C ALA A 199 0.01 1.46 -2.04
N GLY A 200 0.91 2.36 -2.46
CA GLY A 200 0.83 3.02 -3.76
C GLY A 200 0.91 2.04 -4.94
N ILE A 201 1.85 1.09 -4.90
CA ILE A 201 1.95 0.03 -5.92
C ILE A 201 0.68 -0.82 -5.92
N GLN A 202 0.17 -1.21 -4.75
CA GLN A 202 -1.03 -2.02 -4.61
C GLN A 202 -2.25 -1.30 -5.16
N ILE A 203 -2.47 -0.03 -4.81
CA ILE A 203 -3.58 0.80 -5.31
C ILE A 203 -3.47 0.97 -6.83
N ALA A 204 -2.28 1.15 -7.38
CA ALA A 204 -2.09 1.24 -8.82
C ALA A 204 -2.48 -0.05 -9.56
N ILE A 205 -2.24 -1.21 -8.94
CA ILE A 205 -2.56 -2.53 -9.52
C ILE A 205 -4.03 -2.89 -9.34
N THR A 206 -4.57 -2.78 -8.12
CA THR A 206 -5.92 -3.25 -7.79
C THR A 206 -6.99 -2.19 -8.01
N GLN A 207 -6.59 -0.92 -8.15
CA GLN A 207 -7.45 0.25 -8.37
C GLN A 207 -8.74 0.27 -7.53
N PRO A 208 -8.64 0.18 -6.18
CA PRO A 208 -9.82 0.19 -5.31
C PRO A 208 -10.48 1.59 -5.24
N ILE A 209 -9.73 2.62 -5.62
CA ILE A 209 -10.16 4.02 -5.79
C ILE A 209 -9.59 4.59 -7.09
N ARG A 210 -10.35 5.49 -7.72
CA ARG A 210 -9.96 6.26 -8.91
C ARG A 210 -10.17 7.75 -8.66
N ILE A 211 -9.49 8.58 -9.44
CA ILE A 211 -9.74 10.03 -9.45
C ILE A 211 -11.19 10.27 -9.89
N GLU A 212 -11.88 11.21 -9.25
CA GLU A 212 -13.32 11.51 -9.36
C GLU A 212 -14.26 10.45 -8.77
N ASP A 213 -13.78 9.40 -8.10
CA ASP A 213 -14.67 8.47 -7.40
C ASP A 213 -15.38 9.16 -6.23
N ALA A 214 -16.69 8.91 -6.09
CA ALA A 214 -17.45 9.33 -4.92
C ALA A 214 -17.26 8.30 -3.80
N VAL A 215 -16.77 8.76 -2.66
CA VAL A 215 -16.40 7.90 -1.53
C VAL A 215 -16.96 8.43 -0.21
N ILE A 216 -17.19 7.51 0.73
CA ILE A 216 -17.34 7.84 2.15
C ILE A 216 -16.13 7.34 2.89
N VAL A 217 -15.42 8.26 3.53
CA VAL A 217 -14.19 8.00 4.28
C VAL A 217 -14.24 8.76 5.60
N GLU A 218 -13.91 8.11 6.71
CA GLU A 218 -14.04 8.70 8.07
C GLU A 218 -15.43 9.31 8.33
N ASN A 219 -16.50 8.67 7.81
CA ASN A 219 -17.89 9.15 7.85
C ASN A 219 -18.18 10.47 7.11
N GLU A 220 -17.21 11.00 6.39
CA GLU A 220 -17.35 12.19 5.55
C GLU A 220 -17.53 11.77 4.09
N TRP A 221 -18.45 12.42 3.39
CA TRP A 221 -18.71 12.19 1.97
C TRP A 221 -17.93 13.18 1.10
N GLY A 222 -17.32 12.67 0.03
CA GLY A 222 -16.58 13.49 -0.92
C GLY A 222 -16.14 12.76 -2.18
N TRP A 223 -15.29 13.42 -2.96
CA TRP A 223 -14.72 12.87 -4.19
C TRP A 223 -13.21 12.82 -4.11
N VAL A 224 -12.61 11.79 -4.70
CA VAL A 224 -11.15 11.70 -4.82
C VAL A 224 -10.67 12.75 -5.82
N GLU A 225 -10.02 13.81 -5.33
CA GLU A 225 -9.52 14.95 -6.13
C GLU A 225 -8.12 14.62 -6.68
N GLU A 226 -7.24 14.05 -5.86
CA GLU A 226 -5.87 13.71 -6.26
C GLU A 226 -5.38 12.41 -5.61
N ILE A 227 -4.59 11.64 -6.35
CA ILE A 227 -3.83 10.49 -5.84
C ILE A 227 -2.34 10.80 -6.01
N ASN A 228 -1.69 11.22 -4.92
CA ASN A 228 -0.26 11.51 -4.89
C ASN A 228 0.57 10.27 -4.50
N ALA A 229 1.89 10.39 -4.49
CA ALA A 229 2.79 9.27 -4.21
C ALA A 229 2.72 8.72 -2.77
N THR A 230 2.22 9.50 -1.81
CA THR A 230 2.17 9.13 -0.39
C THR A 230 0.81 9.39 0.27
N TYR A 231 -0.07 10.16 -0.37
CA TYR A 231 -1.37 10.52 0.16
C TYR A 231 -2.41 10.66 -0.95
N VAL A 232 -3.68 10.60 -0.57
CA VAL A 232 -4.84 10.87 -1.40
C VAL A 232 -5.55 12.10 -0.84
N VAL A 233 -6.01 12.97 -1.73
CA VAL A 233 -6.81 14.14 -1.37
C VAL A 233 -8.26 13.84 -1.74
N VAL A 234 -9.15 13.90 -0.74
CA VAL A 234 -10.59 13.78 -0.93
C VAL A 234 -11.23 15.14 -0.70
N ARG A 235 -11.88 15.68 -1.73
CA ARG A 235 -12.65 16.93 -1.63
C ARG A 235 -14.02 16.63 -1.06
N LEU A 236 -14.26 17.13 0.15
CA LEU A 236 -15.55 17.00 0.81
C LEU A 236 -16.59 17.91 0.16
N TRP A 237 -17.86 17.63 0.44
CA TRP A 237 -19.00 18.39 -0.08
C TRP A 237 -19.00 19.87 0.32
N ASP A 238 -18.35 20.21 1.44
CA ASP A 238 -18.19 21.57 1.96
C ASP A 238 -16.86 22.23 1.54
N TRP A 239 -16.22 21.70 0.49
CA TRP A 239 -14.97 22.19 -0.11
C TRP A 239 -13.70 22.03 0.74
N ARG A 240 -13.79 21.42 1.93
CA ARG A 240 -12.60 21.00 2.69
C ARG A 240 -11.88 19.86 1.97
N ARG A 241 -10.56 19.78 2.14
CA ARG A 241 -9.72 18.70 1.61
C ARG A 241 -9.31 17.79 2.74
N LEU A 242 -9.80 16.56 2.71
CA LEU A 242 -9.38 15.50 3.61
C LEU A 242 -8.16 14.80 3.00
N VAL A 243 -7.01 14.92 3.67
CA VAL A 243 -5.73 14.33 3.21
C VAL A 243 -5.48 13.04 4.00
N LEU A 244 -5.39 11.93 3.27
CA LEU A 244 -5.26 10.59 3.86
C LEU A 244 -3.99 9.90 3.33
N PRO A 245 -3.21 9.20 4.17
CA PRO A 245 -2.09 8.41 3.68
C PRO A 245 -2.59 7.27 2.79
N LEU A 246 -1.80 6.87 1.77
CA LEU A 246 -2.21 5.79 0.88
C LEU A 246 -2.50 4.47 1.62
N THR A 247 -1.76 4.20 2.71
CA THR A 247 -1.98 3.03 3.56
C THR A 247 -3.39 2.94 4.11
N TYR A 248 -4.09 4.07 4.27
CA TYR A 248 -5.47 4.13 4.75
C TYR A 248 -6.39 3.24 3.91
N PHE A 249 -6.35 3.40 2.58
CA PHE A 249 -7.26 2.72 1.65
C PHE A 249 -6.97 1.22 1.50
N ILE A 250 -5.85 0.77 2.06
CA ILE A 250 -5.51 -0.65 2.15
C ILE A 250 -5.90 -1.23 3.51
N GLN A 251 -5.74 -0.46 4.59
CA GLN A 251 -5.87 -0.96 5.96
C GLN A 251 -7.27 -0.75 6.56
N LYS A 252 -7.99 0.30 6.14
CA LYS A 252 -9.31 0.64 6.68
C LYS A 252 -10.41 0.41 5.65
N PRO A 253 -11.61 -0.03 6.07
CA PRO A 253 -12.77 -0.08 5.19
C PRO A 253 -13.20 1.34 4.80
N PHE A 254 -13.64 1.48 3.56
CA PHE A 254 -14.25 2.68 3.02
C PHE A 254 -15.37 2.29 2.05
N GLN A 255 -16.28 3.22 1.74
CA GLN A 255 -17.34 2.96 0.77
C GLN A 255 -16.98 3.66 -0.54
N ASN A 256 -16.93 2.91 -1.63
CA ASN A 256 -16.82 3.47 -2.97
C ASN A 256 -18.20 3.38 -3.64
N TRP A 257 -18.81 4.53 -3.87
CA TRP A 257 -20.14 4.65 -4.43
C TRP A 257 -20.15 4.65 -5.96
N THR A 258 -19.00 4.77 -6.61
CA THR A 258 -18.87 4.84 -8.09
C THR A 258 -18.06 3.70 -8.69
N ARG A 259 -17.76 2.65 -7.92
CA ARG A 259 -16.89 1.53 -8.34
C ARG A 259 -17.37 0.81 -9.61
N GLU A 260 -18.68 0.51 -9.69
CA GLU A 260 -19.29 -0.22 -10.82
C GLU A 260 -20.17 0.68 -11.68
N GLY A 261 -20.76 1.71 -11.09
CA GLY A 261 -21.60 2.68 -11.76
C GLY A 261 -21.92 3.84 -10.84
N ALA A 262 -22.37 4.95 -11.41
CA ALA A 262 -22.72 6.14 -10.62
C ALA A 262 -24.12 6.05 -10.00
N SER A 263 -25.00 5.16 -10.48
CA SER A 263 -26.36 5.04 -9.96
C SER A 263 -26.36 4.49 -8.53
N LEU A 264 -27.13 5.14 -7.66
CA LEU A 264 -27.20 4.82 -6.23
C LEU A 264 -28.64 4.78 -5.76
N ILE A 265 -28.93 3.84 -4.87
CA ILE A 265 -30.20 3.74 -4.17
C ILE A 265 -30.14 4.58 -2.89
N GLY A 266 -30.92 5.64 -2.85
CA GLY A 266 -31.12 6.49 -1.70
C GLY A 266 -32.20 5.94 -0.75
N SER A 267 -31.95 6.00 0.56
CA SER A 267 -32.92 5.65 1.60
C SER A 267 -33.47 6.91 2.28
N VAL A 268 -34.79 6.98 2.38
CA VAL A 268 -35.51 7.99 3.15
C VAL A 268 -36.31 7.28 4.23
N PHE A 269 -36.03 7.63 5.49
CA PHE A 269 -36.74 7.11 6.64
C PHE A 269 -37.78 8.15 7.10
N LEU A 270 -38.98 7.68 7.41
CA LEU A 270 -40.06 8.49 7.96
C LEU A 270 -40.77 7.71 9.06
N TYR A 271 -40.96 8.34 10.22
CA TYR A 271 -41.69 7.75 11.34
C TYR A 271 -43.13 8.25 11.32
N VAL A 272 -44.08 7.33 11.30
CA VAL A 272 -45.52 7.64 11.21
C VAL A 272 -46.32 6.87 12.25
N ASP A 273 -47.55 7.29 12.51
CA ASP A 273 -48.48 6.57 13.37
C ASP A 273 -48.89 5.22 12.76
N HIS A 274 -49.27 4.27 13.60
CA HIS A 274 -49.78 2.94 13.18
C HIS A 274 -51.00 3.02 12.27
N ARG A 275 -51.75 4.13 12.31
CA ARG A 275 -52.91 4.36 11.43
C ARG A 275 -52.54 4.92 10.06
N ALA A 276 -51.25 5.07 9.74
CA ALA A 276 -50.82 5.61 8.46
C ALA A 276 -51.29 4.74 7.28
N PRO A 277 -51.86 5.34 6.21
CA PRO A 277 -52.37 4.61 5.07
C PRO A 277 -51.23 4.20 4.12
N ILE A 278 -50.57 3.08 4.44
CA ILE A 278 -49.36 2.60 3.74
C ILE A 278 -49.56 2.46 2.22
N GLU A 279 -50.72 1.96 1.77
CA GLU A 279 -51.03 1.84 0.34
C GLU A 279 -51.15 3.19 -0.37
N ALA A 280 -51.74 4.19 0.28
CA ALA A 280 -51.81 5.54 -0.26
C ALA A 280 -50.41 6.15 -0.35
N MET A 281 -49.59 5.97 0.68
CA MET A 281 -48.19 6.44 0.68
C MET A 281 -47.34 5.75 -0.39
N ARG A 282 -47.55 4.45 -0.66
CA ARG A 282 -46.89 3.72 -1.75
C ARG A 282 -47.22 4.33 -3.12
N LYS A 283 -48.49 4.61 -3.37
CA LYS A 283 -48.95 5.27 -4.61
C LYS A 283 -48.36 6.67 -4.73
N GLU A 284 -48.36 7.41 -3.63
CA GLU A 284 -47.84 8.78 -3.59
C GLU A 284 -46.32 8.82 -3.83
N LEU A 285 -45.54 7.89 -3.24
CA LEU A 285 -44.11 7.80 -3.52
C LEU A 285 -43.84 7.58 -5.02
N ARG A 286 -44.60 6.68 -5.67
CA ARG A 286 -44.48 6.44 -7.12
C ARG A 286 -44.84 7.68 -7.93
N ARG A 287 -45.87 8.43 -7.52
CA ARG A 287 -46.26 9.69 -8.16
C ARG A 287 -45.15 10.75 -8.02
N ILE A 288 -44.58 10.90 -6.83
CA ILE A 288 -43.48 11.83 -6.56
C ILE A 288 -42.25 11.47 -7.38
N ALA A 289 -41.82 10.21 -7.35
CA ALA A 289 -40.65 9.74 -8.10
C ALA A 289 -40.86 9.89 -9.61
N GLY A 290 -42.03 9.50 -10.13
CA GLY A 290 -42.38 9.63 -11.55
C GLY A 290 -42.49 11.08 -12.05
N ALA A 291 -42.75 12.04 -11.16
CA ALA A 291 -42.78 13.47 -11.49
C ALA A 291 -41.40 14.15 -11.38
N SER A 292 -40.43 13.54 -10.69
CA SER A 292 -39.09 14.12 -10.51
C SER A 292 -38.20 13.82 -11.71
N ARG A 293 -37.45 14.84 -12.15
CA ARG A 293 -36.43 14.69 -13.21
C ARG A 293 -35.16 13.98 -12.72
N LEU A 294 -35.01 13.81 -11.40
CA LEU A 294 -33.83 13.23 -10.77
C LEU A 294 -33.89 11.69 -10.73
N TRP A 295 -35.09 11.12 -10.84
CA TRP A 295 -35.28 9.67 -10.81
C TRP A 295 -34.76 9.01 -12.09
N ASP A 296 -34.02 7.92 -11.93
CA ASP A 296 -33.41 7.18 -13.06
C ASP A 296 -34.29 6.04 -13.60
N GLY A 297 -35.46 5.81 -13.00
CA GLY A 297 -36.43 4.80 -13.44
C GLY A 297 -36.24 3.41 -12.84
N ASN A 298 -35.17 3.17 -12.08
CA ASN A 298 -34.79 1.80 -11.70
C ASN A 298 -35.49 1.30 -10.42
N VAL A 299 -35.38 2.03 -9.32
CA VAL A 299 -35.84 1.61 -8.00
C VAL A 299 -36.78 2.66 -7.42
N VAL A 300 -38.00 2.23 -7.08
CA VAL A 300 -38.93 2.95 -6.20
C VAL A 300 -39.64 1.92 -5.34
N ASN A 301 -39.42 1.97 -4.02
CA ASN A 301 -40.04 1.04 -3.09
C ASN A 301 -40.34 1.72 -1.75
N LEU A 302 -41.44 1.35 -1.11
CA LEU A 302 -41.79 1.78 0.24
C LEU A 302 -42.14 0.55 1.08
N GLN A 303 -41.39 0.37 2.15
CA GLN A 303 -41.54 -0.74 3.09
C GLN A 303 -41.67 -0.20 4.51
N VAL A 304 -42.42 -0.92 5.35
CA VAL A 304 -42.35 -0.73 6.80
C VAL A 304 -41.12 -1.49 7.27
N SER A 305 -40.08 -0.78 7.73
CA SER A 305 -38.81 -1.39 8.13
C SER A 305 -38.80 -1.83 9.60
N ASP A 306 -39.56 -1.14 10.45
CA ASP A 306 -39.64 -1.41 11.89
C ASP A 306 -41.01 -0.96 12.43
N ALA A 307 -41.45 -1.54 13.55
CA ALA A 307 -42.68 -1.17 14.26
C ALA A 307 -42.42 -1.12 15.77
N ARG A 308 -42.53 0.07 16.35
CA ARG A 308 -42.29 0.36 17.77
C ARG A 308 -43.59 0.74 18.46
N GLU A 309 -43.63 0.75 19.79
CA GLU A 309 -44.85 1.00 20.59
C GLU A 309 -45.67 2.23 20.14
N GLY A 310 -45.01 3.33 19.77
CA GLY A 310 -45.66 4.58 19.37
C GLY A 310 -45.74 4.84 17.87
N VAL A 311 -44.80 4.29 17.08
CA VAL A 311 -44.60 4.65 15.66
C VAL A 311 -44.14 3.47 14.84
N ILE A 312 -44.48 3.49 13.56
CA ILE A 312 -43.90 2.60 12.55
C ILE A 312 -42.86 3.37 11.74
N GLU A 313 -41.74 2.71 11.43
CA GLU A 313 -40.68 3.25 10.57
C GLU A 313 -40.95 2.85 9.12
N LEU A 314 -41.06 3.84 8.25
CA LEU A 314 -41.15 3.64 6.82
C LEU A 314 -39.80 3.91 6.16
N ARG A 315 -39.35 2.93 5.38
CA ARG A 315 -38.18 3.03 4.52
C ARG A 315 -38.62 3.17 3.06
N MET A 316 -38.38 4.34 2.50
CA MET A 316 -38.58 4.65 1.09
C MET A 316 -37.24 4.58 0.36
N LEU A 317 -37.16 3.78 -0.70
CA LEU A 317 -35.99 3.62 -1.55
C LEU A 317 -36.26 4.25 -2.91
N VAL A 318 -35.35 5.10 -3.37
CA VAL A 318 -35.37 5.73 -4.70
C VAL A 318 -33.98 5.74 -5.29
N SER A 319 -33.82 5.35 -6.55
CA SER A 319 -32.53 5.42 -7.26
C SER A 319 -32.38 6.70 -8.07
N ALA A 320 -31.15 7.18 -8.21
CA ALA A 320 -30.82 8.27 -9.12
C ALA A 320 -29.44 8.04 -9.74
N ARG A 321 -29.07 8.85 -10.75
CA ARG A 321 -27.91 8.60 -11.61
C ARG A 321 -26.54 8.83 -10.97
N ASN A 322 -26.48 9.60 -9.88
CA ASN A 322 -25.25 9.93 -9.15
C ASN A 322 -25.56 10.34 -7.71
N ALA A 323 -24.53 10.37 -6.85
CA ALA A 323 -24.66 10.68 -5.44
C ALA A 323 -25.36 12.03 -5.13
N PRO A 324 -25.02 13.16 -5.76
CA PRO A 324 -25.75 14.42 -5.57
C PRO A 324 -27.24 14.32 -5.90
N GLN A 325 -27.59 13.75 -7.06
CA GLN A 325 -29.00 13.60 -7.45
C GLN A 325 -29.75 12.65 -6.53
N THR A 326 -29.10 11.59 -6.05
CA THR A 326 -29.68 10.68 -5.05
C THR A 326 -29.97 11.42 -3.76
N TRP A 327 -29.09 12.33 -3.32
CA TRP A 327 -29.33 13.17 -2.15
C TRP A 327 -30.52 14.12 -2.36
N ASP A 328 -30.54 14.85 -3.47
CA ASP A 328 -31.60 15.80 -3.78
C ASP A 328 -32.96 15.12 -3.90
N LEU A 329 -33.02 13.96 -4.57
CA LEU A 329 -34.26 13.18 -4.70
C LEU A 329 -34.74 12.66 -3.34
N ARG A 330 -33.83 12.27 -2.43
CA ARG A 330 -34.21 11.87 -1.06
C ARG A 330 -34.83 13.03 -0.29
N CYS A 331 -34.31 14.25 -0.44
CA CYS A 331 -34.88 15.44 0.16
C CYS A 331 -36.25 15.77 -0.44
N GLU A 332 -36.35 15.78 -1.77
CA GLU A 332 -37.61 16.01 -2.50
C GLU A 332 -38.71 15.03 -2.08
N VAL A 333 -38.39 13.73 -2.01
CA VAL A 333 -39.31 12.68 -1.55
C VAL A 333 -39.74 12.92 -0.11
N ARG A 334 -38.80 13.26 0.79
CA ARG A 334 -39.10 13.50 2.21
C ARG A 334 -40.05 14.68 2.38
N GLU A 335 -39.74 15.81 1.76
CA GLU A 335 -40.54 17.03 1.85
C GLU A 335 -41.95 16.83 1.29
N LYS A 336 -42.05 16.23 0.09
CA LYS A 336 -43.35 16.00 -0.56
C LYS A 336 -44.19 14.95 0.18
N MET A 337 -43.57 13.88 0.70
CA MET A 337 -44.29 12.87 1.49
C MET A 337 -44.84 13.46 2.79
N ILE A 338 -44.06 14.28 3.49
CA ILE A 338 -44.53 15.01 4.68
C ILE A 338 -45.69 15.94 4.31
N GLY A 339 -45.56 16.69 3.21
CA GLY A 339 -46.62 17.58 2.73
C GLY A 339 -47.92 16.84 2.36
N PHE A 340 -47.81 15.65 1.77
CA PHE A 340 -48.95 14.77 1.49
C PHE A 340 -49.65 14.33 2.78
N LEU A 341 -48.88 13.83 3.76
CA LEU A 341 -49.44 13.41 5.06
C LEU A 341 -50.12 14.57 5.78
N GLN A 342 -49.52 15.77 5.76
CA GLN A 342 -50.12 16.95 6.38
C GLN A 342 -51.45 17.37 5.75
N LYS A 343 -51.62 17.19 4.43
CA LYS A 343 -52.82 17.63 3.70
C LYS A 343 -53.94 16.60 3.72
N GLU A 344 -53.62 15.34 3.48
CA GLU A 344 -54.62 14.28 3.25
C GLU A 344 -54.79 13.36 4.47
N HIS A 345 -53.74 13.16 5.27
CA HIS A 345 -53.75 12.22 6.38
C HIS A 345 -53.11 12.78 7.67
N PRO A 346 -53.62 13.87 8.28
CA PRO A 346 -53.01 14.47 9.47
C PRO A 346 -52.97 13.55 10.70
N SER A 347 -53.78 12.49 10.71
CA SER A 347 -53.80 11.46 11.74
C SER A 347 -52.63 10.46 11.64
N ALA A 348 -51.94 10.41 10.50
CA ALA A 348 -50.79 9.55 10.26
C ALA A 348 -49.47 10.11 10.81
N LEU A 349 -49.43 11.39 11.20
CA LEU A 349 -48.26 11.97 11.86
C LEU A 349 -48.11 11.40 13.28
N PRO A 350 -46.89 11.22 13.80
CA PRO A 350 -46.65 10.69 15.14
C PRO A 350 -47.43 11.45 16.22
N ARG A 351 -48.12 10.71 17.10
CA ARG A 351 -48.87 11.27 18.24
C ARG A 351 -48.54 10.50 19.50
N GLN A 352 -48.46 11.23 20.61
CA GLN A 352 -48.50 10.60 21.93
C GLN A 352 -49.97 10.33 22.30
N ARG A 353 -50.28 9.08 22.62
CA ARG A 353 -51.59 8.67 23.12
C ARG A 353 -51.49 8.57 24.64
N ALA A 354 -52.29 9.36 25.35
CA ALA A 354 -52.51 9.23 26.78
C ALA A 354 -53.98 8.88 26.98
N GLU A 355 -54.24 7.72 27.59
CA GLU A 355 -55.57 7.36 28.04
C GLU A 355 -55.71 7.83 29.49
N TRP A 356 -56.56 8.83 29.72
CA TRP A 356 -56.94 9.23 31.07
C TRP A 356 -57.99 8.25 31.57
N VAL A 357 -57.56 7.22 32.30
CA VAL A 357 -58.47 6.30 32.98
C VAL A 357 -59.11 7.05 34.15
N ASN A 358 -60.34 7.52 33.97
CA ASN A 358 -61.16 7.93 35.10
C ASN A 358 -61.56 6.66 35.85
N PRO A 359 -61.21 6.50 37.13
CA PRO A 359 -61.71 5.37 37.90
C PRO A 359 -63.24 5.45 37.91
N ASP A 360 -63.90 4.33 37.56
CA ASP A 360 -65.35 4.25 37.60
C ASP A 360 -65.85 4.68 39.00
N PRO A 361 -66.94 5.47 39.09
CA PRO A 361 -67.57 5.70 40.38
C PRO A 361 -67.97 4.35 40.97
N PRO A 362 -67.82 4.13 42.30
CA PRO A 362 -68.17 2.87 42.93
C PRO A 362 -69.59 2.47 42.52
N TYR A 363 -69.75 1.27 41.96
CA TYR A 363 -71.05 0.73 41.56
C TYR A 363 -72.06 0.89 42.70
N PRO A 364 -73.17 1.65 42.53
CA PRO A 364 -74.20 1.73 43.56
C PRO A 364 -75.08 0.48 43.45
N GLY A 365 -74.71 -0.59 44.17
CA GLY A 365 -75.56 -1.77 44.28
C GLY A 365 -74.83 -3.11 44.32
N GLY A 366 -73.85 -3.26 45.21
CA GLY A 366 -73.43 -4.57 45.70
C GLY A 366 -73.83 -4.68 47.16
N GLN A 367 -75.02 -5.20 47.45
CA GLN A 367 -75.36 -5.62 48.82
C GLN A 367 -74.25 -6.55 49.31
N ALA A 368 -73.63 -6.20 50.45
CA ALA A 368 -72.70 -7.05 51.15
C ALA A 368 -73.37 -8.41 51.39
N ARG A 369 -72.89 -9.45 50.72
CA ARG A 369 -73.18 -10.82 51.13
C ARG A 369 -72.60 -11.00 52.53
N PRO A 370 -73.36 -11.48 53.53
CA PRO A 370 -72.80 -11.77 54.83
C PRO A 370 -71.71 -12.82 54.68
N GLU A 371 -70.56 -12.56 55.29
CA GLU A 371 -69.46 -13.49 55.43
C GLU A 371 -69.98 -14.79 56.09
N ALA A 372 -70.11 -15.86 55.30
CA ALA A 372 -70.26 -17.19 55.85
C ALA A 372 -68.91 -17.63 56.40
N GLY A 373 -68.92 -18.00 57.67
CA GLY A 373 -67.72 -18.18 58.48
C GLY A 373 -66.79 -19.30 58.03
N ASN A 374 -65.52 -19.01 58.33
CA ASN A 374 -64.57 -19.85 59.06
C ASN A 374 -64.06 -21.16 58.44
N GLU A 375 -62.74 -21.29 58.59
CA GLU A 375 -61.96 -22.51 58.83
C GLU A 375 -61.32 -23.30 57.67
N THR A 376 -60.01 -23.52 57.88
CA THR A 376 -59.05 -24.44 57.23
C THR A 376 -58.49 -24.00 55.87
N GLY A 377 -57.18 -23.92 55.62
CA GLY A 377 -56.00 -24.21 56.41
C GLY A 377 -54.76 -24.21 55.51
N ILE A 378 -53.61 -23.90 56.11
CA ILE A 378 -52.27 -24.46 55.81
C ILE A 378 -51.46 -23.85 54.63
N ARG A 379 -50.33 -23.23 55.05
CA ARG A 379 -48.98 -23.09 54.41
C ARG A 379 -48.90 -22.39 53.05
N GLY A 380 -47.93 -21.53 52.77
CA GLY A 380 -46.69 -21.19 53.47
C GLY A 380 -45.74 -20.53 52.47
N GLU A 381 -44.82 -19.74 53.03
CA GLU A 381 -43.53 -19.33 52.44
C GLU A 381 -43.47 -18.12 51.47
N ARG A 382 -42.26 -17.57 51.45
CA ARG A 382 -41.86 -16.16 51.37
C ARG A 382 -41.43 -15.74 49.95
N PRO A 383 -41.22 -14.43 49.70
CA PRO A 383 -41.01 -13.88 48.36
C PRO A 383 -39.57 -14.03 47.84
N LEU A 384 -39.41 -14.28 46.54
CA LEU A 384 -38.14 -14.17 45.83
C LEU A 384 -37.98 -12.76 45.26
N GLN A 385 -37.12 -11.99 45.91
CA GLN A 385 -36.46 -10.79 45.39
C GLN A 385 -35.62 -11.15 44.14
N SER A 386 -35.80 -10.42 43.04
CA SER A 386 -34.87 -10.42 41.91
C SER A 386 -33.99 -9.17 41.97
N ASP A 387 -32.68 -9.41 41.96
CA ASP A 387 -31.56 -8.46 42.00
C ASP A 387 -31.35 -7.79 40.62
N PRO A 388 -31.17 -6.45 40.53
CA PRO A 388 -30.95 -5.75 39.28
C PRO A 388 -29.46 -5.55 38.99
N ARG A 389 -28.78 -6.59 38.48
CA ARG A 389 -27.45 -6.43 37.82
C ARG A 389 -27.24 -7.45 36.70
N ALA A 390 -27.75 -7.14 35.51
CA ALA A 390 -27.28 -7.74 34.25
C ALA A 390 -27.67 -6.87 33.05
N ALA A 391 -26.96 -5.76 32.84
CA ALA A 391 -26.96 -5.03 31.57
C ALA A 391 -25.67 -4.20 31.45
N ALA A 392 -24.58 -4.88 31.11
CA ALA A 392 -23.38 -4.27 30.52
C ALA A 392 -22.57 -5.36 29.78
N ALA A 393 -22.88 -5.52 28.50
CA ALA A 393 -21.98 -6.03 27.45
C ALA A 393 -22.56 -5.63 26.10
#